data_AF-A0A9P6J890-F1
#
_entry.id   AF-A0A9P6J890-F1
#
_cell.length_a   1.000
_cell.length_b   1.000
_cell.length_c   1.000
_cell.angle_alpha   90.00
_cell.angle_beta   90.00
_cell.angle_gamma   90.00
#
_symmetry.space_group_name_H-M   'P 1'
#
loop_
_entity.id
_entity.type
_entity.pdbx_description
1 polymer ?
#
loop_
_entity_poly.entity_id
_entity_poly.type
_entity_poly.pdbx_seq_one_letter_code
_entity_poly.pdbx_strand_id
1 'polypeptide(L)'
;MSAEDTIFPVPARLLDPAQCPEPYVKSYEQYKELHRQSIENPDEFFGKMATELLSWSKPFHTVQHGGLEHGDIAWFLDGQLNAAYNCVDRHALADPNKIAIIYEADEPNESENITYSELLRQVCQLAGALRARGIRKGDTVAIYMPMIPEAIVAFLACARIGALHSVVFAGFSAEALRDRVQDAACRLVITADQGKRGGKTIETKKIVDDALKTCPSVETVIVCQRTGADVPMKEGRDFWWNDECSKRMSYLTPEPMNSEDPLFLLYTSGSTGTPKGVMHTTAGYLLGAAATVKYVFDYHPGDIFACMADVGWITGHSYI
;
A
#
# COMPACT_ATOMS: atom_id res chain seq x y z
N MET A 1 -29.30 -30.45 -5.25
CA MET A 1 -29.62 -29.21 -4.51
C MET A 1 -30.39 -28.34 -5.47
N SER A 2 -31.64 -28.04 -5.15
CA SER A 2 -32.42 -27.06 -5.92
C SER A 2 -31.83 -25.66 -5.69
N ALA A 3 -32.14 -24.68 -6.55
CA ALA A 3 -31.64 -23.31 -6.39
C ALA A 3 -32.09 -22.64 -5.07
N GLU A 4 -33.16 -23.15 -4.43
CA GLU A 4 -33.60 -22.71 -3.11
C GLU A 4 -32.72 -23.25 -1.98
N ASP A 5 -31.99 -24.35 -2.18
CA ASP A 5 -31.06 -24.95 -1.20
C ASP A 5 -29.67 -24.29 -1.19
N THR A 6 -29.45 -23.23 -1.99
CA THR A 6 -28.13 -22.58 -2.16
C THR A 6 -28.07 -21.14 -1.65
N ILE A 7 -29.14 -20.62 -1.03
CA ILE A 7 -29.15 -19.30 -0.41
C ILE A 7 -28.84 -19.43 1.07
N PHE A 8 -27.73 -18.83 1.50
CA PHE A 8 -27.30 -18.82 2.90
C PHE A 8 -27.67 -17.46 3.53
N PRO A 9 -28.62 -17.40 4.48
CA PRO A 9 -28.89 -16.18 5.21
C PRO A 9 -27.67 -15.79 6.06
N VAL A 10 -27.60 -14.52 6.45
CA VAL A 10 -26.58 -14.06 7.40
C VAL A 10 -26.67 -14.91 8.67
N PRO A 11 -25.59 -15.61 9.08
CA PRO A 11 -25.63 -16.46 10.26
C PRO A 11 -25.99 -15.66 11.51
N ALA A 12 -26.87 -16.20 12.37
CA ALA A 12 -27.35 -15.52 13.57
C ALA A 12 -26.24 -15.02 14.50
N ARG A 13 -25.09 -15.72 14.53
CA ARG A 13 -23.90 -15.32 15.31
C ARG A 13 -23.35 -13.94 14.91
N LEU A 14 -23.51 -13.54 13.63
CA LEU A 14 -23.06 -12.23 13.14
C LEU A 14 -24.07 -11.12 13.43
N LEU A 15 -25.27 -11.47 13.90
CA LEU A 15 -26.35 -10.54 14.25
C LEU A 15 -26.57 -10.44 15.76
N ASP A 16 -25.76 -11.15 16.56
CA ASP A 16 -25.83 -11.11 18.02
C ASP A 16 -24.94 -9.97 18.54
N PRO A 17 -25.53 -8.87 19.08
CA PRO A 17 -24.77 -7.72 19.57
C PRO A 17 -23.87 -8.05 20.77
N ALA A 18 -24.08 -9.20 21.42
CA ALA A 18 -23.20 -9.67 22.49
C ALA A 18 -21.88 -10.28 21.96
N GLN A 19 -21.83 -10.65 20.67
CA GLN A 19 -20.68 -11.30 20.04
C GLN A 19 -20.03 -10.46 18.95
N CYS A 20 -20.82 -9.74 18.15
CA CYS A 20 -20.33 -8.95 17.02
C CYS A 20 -20.94 -7.54 17.04
N PRO A 21 -20.22 -6.52 16.50
CA PRO A 21 -20.80 -5.21 16.23
C PRO A 21 -22.01 -5.30 15.29
N GLU A 22 -22.86 -4.26 15.31
CA GLU A 22 -23.98 -4.19 14.38
C GLU A 22 -23.49 -3.90 12.95
N PRO A 23 -23.85 -4.71 11.94
CA PRO A 23 -23.37 -4.52 10.56
C PRO A 23 -23.77 -3.16 9.97
N TYR A 24 -22.89 -2.58 9.16
CA TYR A 24 -23.17 -1.29 8.51
C TYR A 24 -24.35 -1.35 7.53
N VAL A 25 -24.57 -2.52 6.90
CA VAL A 25 -25.68 -2.79 5.98
C VAL A 25 -26.52 -3.95 6.52
N LYS A 26 -27.76 -3.64 6.92
CA LYS A 26 -28.61 -4.51 7.75
C LYS A 26 -29.57 -5.39 6.95
N SER A 27 -29.76 -5.10 5.67
CA SER A 27 -30.70 -5.85 4.82
C SER A 27 -30.38 -5.74 3.34
N TYR A 28 -30.91 -6.67 2.55
CA TYR A 28 -30.83 -6.63 1.10
C TYR A 28 -31.51 -5.39 0.51
N GLU A 29 -32.61 -4.92 1.10
CA GLU A 29 -33.29 -3.69 0.67
C GLU A 29 -32.42 -2.45 0.92
N GLN A 30 -31.75 -2.37 2.08
CA GLN A 30 -30.81 -1.29 2.36
C GLN A 30 -29.61 -1.34 1.40
N TYR A 31 -29.05 -2.52 1.13
CA TYR A 31 -27.99 -2.69 0.13
C TYR A 31 -28.42 -2.16 -1.24
N LYS A 32 -29.59 -2.58 -1.73
CA LYS A 32 -30.11 -2.13 -3.04
C LYS A 32 -30.28 -0.63 -3.09
N GLU A 33 -30.76 -0.02 -2.01
CA GLU A 33 -30.94 1.42 -1.95
C GLU A 33 -29.60 2.17 -1.98
N LEU A 34 -28.61 1.73 -1.19
CA LEU A 34 -27.26 2.30 -1.22
C LEU A 34 -26.59 2.12 -2.59
N HIS A 35 -26.73 0.94 -3.19
CA HIS A 35 -26.22 0.66 -4.53
C HIS A 35 -26.91 1.52 -5.59
N ARG A 36 -28.23 1.71 -5.50
CA ARG A 36 -28.97 2.60 -6.42
C ARG A 36 -28.46 4.05 -6.28
N GLN A 37 -28.29 4.53 -5.06
CA GLN A 37 -27.76 5.88 -4.80
C GLN A 37 -26.35 6.08 -5.37
N SER A 38 -25.46 5.09 -5.26
CA SER A 38 -24.10 5.21 -5.78
C SER A 38 -24.02 5.28 -7.31
N ILE A 39 -25.03 4.77 -8.01
CA ILE A 39 -25.11 4.78 -9.48
C ILE A 39 -25.91 5.98 -9.99
N GLU A 40 -27.05 6.29 -9.36
CA GLU A 40 -27.95 7.36 -9.82
C GLU A 40 -27.54 8.75 -9.31
N ASN A 41 -26.97 8.83 -8.10
CA ASN A 41 -26.50 10.08 -7.47
C ASN A 41 -25.04 9.95 -6.95
N PRO A 42 -24.07 9.60 -7.83
CA PRO A 42 -22.68 9.35 -7.44
C PRO A 42 -22.01 10.54 -6.73
N ASP A 43 -22.30 11.78 -7.15
CA ASP A 43 -21.69 12.98 -6.57
C ASP A 43 -22.01 13.12 -5.07
N GLU A 44 -23.29 12.98 -4.71
CA GLU A 44 -23.72 13.04 -3.32
C GLU A 44 -23.19 11.84 -2.53
N PHE A 45 -23.31 10.64 -3.09
CA PHE A 45 -22.93 9.40 -2.44
C PHE A 45 -21.42 9.34 -2.13
N PHE A 46 -20.58 9.50 -3.15
CA PHE A 46 -19.13 9.44 -2.99
C PHE A 46 -18.54 10.72 -2.39
N GLY A 47 -19.15 11.89 -2.64
CA GLY A 47 -18.74 13.14 -2.00
C GLY A 47 -18.86 13.06 -0.48
N LYS A 48 -19.99 12.57 0.04
CA LYS A 48 -20.17 12.33 1.47
C LYS A 48 -19.15 11.31 1.99
N MET A 49 -19.04 10.15 1.34
CA MET A 49 -18.13 9.09 1.77
C MET A 49 -16.66 9.53 1.81
N ALA A 50 -16.23 10.33 0.83
CA ALA A 50 -14.88 10.88 0.76
C ALA A 50 -14.54 11.78 1.94
N THR A 51 -15.50 12.60 2.40
CA THR A 51 -15.30 13.47 3.58
C THR A 51 -15.36 12.72 4.91
N GLU A 52 -16.09 11.60 4.97
CA GLU A 52 -16.22 10.78 6.18
C GLU A 52 -15.03 9.83 6.38
N LEU A 53 -14.52 9.23 5.30
CA LEU A 53 -13.49 8.18 5.39
C LEU A 53 -12.06 8.71 5.24
N LEU A 54 -11.88 9.83 4.52
CA LEU A 54 -10.55 10.40 4.26
C LEU A 54 -10.38 11.77 4.92
N SER A 55 -9.15 12.03 5.34
CA SER A 55 -8.69 13.30 5.87
C SER A 55 -7.97 14.08 4.76
N TRP A 56 -8.46 15.29 4.52
CA TRP A 56 -8.04 16.17 3.45
C TRP A 56 -7.24 17.34 4.01
N SER A 57 -6.10 17.66 3.41
CA SER A 57 -5.36 18.91 3.70
C SER A 57 -5.99 20.11 2.98
N LYS A 58 -6.66 19.87 1.86
CA LYS A 58 -7.50 20.83 1.14
C LYS A 58 -8.76 20.12 0.62
N PRO A 59 -9.98 20.65 0.86
CA PRO A 59 -11.21 20.02 0.37
C PRO A 59 -11.27 20.05 -1.16
N PHE A 60 -11.94 19.04 -1.73
CA PHE A 60 -12.28 19.01 -3.16
C PHE A 60 -13.54 19.81 -3.47
N HIS A 61 -13.72 20.18 -4.74
CA HIS A 61 -14.90 20.91 -5.20
C HIS A 61 -15.75 20.13 -6.21
N THR A 62 -15.12 19.26 -7.00
CA THR A 62 -15.79 18.44 -8.01
C THR A 62 -15.59 16.97 -7.68
N VAL A 63 -16.68 16.21 -7.51
CA VAL A 63 -16.61 14.80 -7.08
C VAL A 63 -16.11 13.89 -8.18
N GLN A 64 -16.57 14.07 -9.42
CA GLN A 64 -16.10 13.31 -10.57
C GLN A 64 -16.06 14.16 -11.84
N HIS A 65 -15.18 13.79 -12.76
CA HIS A 65 -15.07 14.39 -14.09
C HIS A 65 -14.55 13.35 -15.10
N GLY A 66 -14.84 13.58 -16.38
CA GLY A 66 -14.41 12.71 -17.48
C GLY A 66 -15.18 11.39 -17.56
N GLY A 67 -14.64 10.43 -18.30
CA GLY A 67 -15.28 9.14 -18.50
C GLY A 67 -14.43 8.12 -19.26
N LEU A 68 -15.05 6.97 -19.54
CA LEU A 68 -14.37 5.83 -20.16
C LEU A 68 -14.03 6.05 -21.64
N GLU A 69 -14.77 6.91 -22.34
CA GLU A 69 -14.59 7.13 -23.79
C GLU A 69 -13.22 7.74 -24.12
N HIS A 70 -12.72 8.65 -23.26
CA HIS A 70 -11.45 9.34 -23.46
C HIS A 70 -10.38 8.94 -22.45
N GLY A 71 -10.73 8.17 -21.42
CA GLY A 71 -9.78 7.77 -20.37
C GLY A 71 -9.34 8.95 -19.51
N ASP A 72 -10.19 9.97 -19.36
CA ASP A 72 -9.95 11.21 -18.63
C ASP A 72 -10.67 11.22 -17.27
N ILE A 73 -10.89 10.03 -16.70
CA ILE A 73 -11.54 9.84 -15.40
C ILE A 73 -10.76 10.55 -14.31
N ALA A 74 -11.44 11.40 -13.55
CA ALA A 74 -10.90 12.04 -12.35
C ALA A 74 -11.94 12.07 -11.23
N TRP A 75 -11.48 11.96 -9.99
CA TRP A 75 -12.29 12.01 -8.78
C TRP A 75 -11.73 13.04 -7.79
N PHE A 76 -12.63 13.78 -7.15
CA PHE A 76 -12.31 14.73 -6.08
C PHE A 76 -11.31 15.83 -6.51
N LEU A 77 -11.53 16.44 -7.69
CA LEU A 77 -10.66 17.48 -8.23
C LEU A 77 -10.51 18.66 -7.25
N ASP A 78 -9.32 19.28 -7.29
CA ASP A 78 -8.81 20.31 -6.39
C ASP A 78 -8.57 19.89 -4.93
N GLY A 79 -9.00 18.69 -4.57
CA GLY A 79 -8.73 18.08 -3.28
C GLY A 79 -7.25 17.75 -3.12
N GLN A 80 -6.74 17.95 -1.91
CA GLN A 80 -5.40 17.53 -1.53
C GLN A 80 -5.42 16.69 -0.26
N LEU A 81 -4.60 15.64 -0.26
CA LEU A 81 -4.45 14.69 0.83
C LEU A 81 -3.06 14.05 0.80
N ASN A 82 -2.78 13.15 1.73
CA ASN A 82 -1.62 12.27 1.66
C ASN A 82 -2.01 10.87 2.18
N ALA A 83 -1.60 9.82 1.47
CA ALA A 83 -1.92 8.44 1.86
C ALA A 83 -1.30 8.07 3.21
N ALA A 84 -0.02 8.38 3.43
CA ALA A 84 0.65 8.06 4.69
C ALA A 84 0.02 8.79 5.88
N TYR A 85 -0.47 10.02 5.69
CA TYR A 85 -1.22 10.72 6.75
C TYR A 85 -2.52 9.98 7.11
N ASN A 86 -3.26 9.53 6.09
CA ASN A 86 -4.52 8.81 6.26
C ASN A 86 -4.32 7.41 6.85
N CYS A 87 -3.23 6.73 6.49
CA CYS A 87 -2.93 5.37 6.95
C CYS A 87 -2.20 5.34 8.30
N VAL A 88 -1.46 6.40 8.66
CA VAL A 88 -0.57 6.39 9.83
C VAL A 88 -0.80 7.59 10.75
N ASP A 89 -0.50 8.81 10.30
CA ASP A 89 -0.43 9.99 11.19
C ASP A 89 -1.72 10.21 11.98
N ARG A 90 -2.89 10.21 11.32
CA ARG A 90 -4.17 10.47 12.01
C ARG A 90 -4.50 9.42 13.06
N HIS A 91 -4.04 8.18 12.86
CA HIS A 91 -4.26 7.08 13.78
C HIS A 91 -3.25 7.12 14.94
N ALA A 92 -1.98 7.42 14.66
CA ALA A 92 -0.95 7.63 15.68
C ALA A 92 -1.26 8.84 16.58
N LEU A 93 -1.88 9.89 16.04
CA LEU A 93 -2.34 11.06 16.81
C LEU A 93 -3.51 10.72 17.73
N ALA A 94 -4.40 9.82 17.32
CA ALA A 94 -5.57 9.41 18.10
C ALA A 94 -5.22 8.39 19.19
N ASP A 95 -4.45 7.35 18.84
CA ASP A 95 -3.94 6.35 19.76
C ASP A 95 -2.55 5.84 19.30
N PRO A 96 -1.45 6.39 19.86
CA PRO A 96 -0.10 6.04 19.44
C PRO A 96 0.31 4.60 19.79
N ASN A 97 -0.35 3.99 20.77
CA ASN A 97 -0.01 2.65 21.29
C ASN A 97 -0.87 1.55 20.66
N LYS A 98 -1.89 1.91 19.88
CA LYS A 98 -2.67 0.93 19.12
C LYS A 98 -1.76 0.18 18.15
N ILE A 99 -1.93 -1.15 18.10
CA ILE A 99 -1.22 -2.00 17.15
C ILE A 99 -1.70 -1.67 15.73
N ALA A 100 -0.76 -1.34 14.86
CA ALA A 100 -0.99 -1.08 13.44
C ALA A 100 -0.72 -2.33 12.60
N ILE A 101 0.38 -3.03 12.88
CA ILE A 101 0.79 -4.25 12.16
C ILE A 101 1.03 -5.35 13.19
N ILE A 102 0.43 -6.52 12.92
CA ILE A 102 0.79 -7.78 13.56
C ILE A 102 1.65 -8.51 12.55
N TYR A 103 2.94 -8.60 12.81
CA TYR A 103 3.88 -9.32 11.96
C TYR A 103 3.93 -10.77 12.40
N GLU A 104 3.34 -11.64 11.59
CA GLU A 104 3.54 -13.08 11.73
C GLU A 104 4.73 -13.50 10.86
N ALA A 105 5.84 -13.80 11.52
CA ALA A 105 7.07 -14.21 10.86
C ALA A 105 6.96 -15.65 10.29
N ASP A 106 7.94 -16.03 9.47
CA ASP A 106 8.01 -17.41 8.94
C ASP A 106 8.18 -18.44 10.06
N GLU A 107 9.00 -18.09 11.07
CA GLU A 107 9.13 -18.84 12.31
C GLU A 107 8.19 -18.25 13.38
N PRO A 108 7.25 -19.01 13.96
CA PRO A 108 6.21 -18.47 14.85
C PRO A 108 6.70 -17.79 16.13
N ASN A 109 7.97 -17.95 16.49
CA ASN A 109 8.59 -17.32 17.66
C ASN A 109 9.32 -16.00 17.33
N GLU A 110 9.33 -15.58 16.07
CA GLU A 110 9.89 -14.31 15.59
C GLU A 110 8.82 -13.23 15.32
N SER A 111 7.54 -13.52 15.61
CA SER A 111 6.43 -12.59 15.40
C SER A 111 6.51 -11.38 16.32
N GLU A 112 6.13 -10.20 15.81
CA GLU A 112 6.16 -8.95 16.56
C GLU A 112 4.94 -8.07 16.27
N ASN A 113 4.63 -7.14 17.18
CA ASN A 113 3.59 -6.15 16.98
C ASN A 113 4.22 -4.78 16.84
N ILE A 114 3.75 -4.01 15.87
CA ILE A 114 4.20 -2.64 15.61
C ILE A 114 3.04 -1.69 15.88
N THR A 115 3.26 -0.75 16.78
CA THR A 115 2.28 0.30 17.10
C THR A 115 2.22 1.37 16.01
N TYR A 116 1.13 2.14 15.95
CA TYR A 116 1.03 3.28 15.03
C TYR A 116 2.15 4.33 15.25
N SER A 117 2.61 4.55 16.48
CA SER A 117 3.72 5.47 16.75
C SER A 117 5.07 4.96 16.23
N GLU A 118 5.32 3.65 16.35
CA GLU A 118 6.52 3.02 15.79
C GLU A 118 6.49 3.04 14.27
N LEU A 119 5.35 2.68 13.67
CA LEU A 119 5.14 2.75 12.22
C LEU A 119 5.35 4.17 11.69
N LEU A 120 4.79 5.19 12.35
CA LEU A 120 4.97 6.59 11.97
C LEU A 120 6.44 6.99 11.94
N ARG A 121 7.18 6.63 12.99
CA ARG A 121 8.62 6.91 13.09
C ARG A 121 9.40 6.23 11.96
N GLN A 122 9.17 4.94 11.73
CA GLN A 122 9.87 4.17 10.69
C GLN A 122 9.57 4.74 9.29
N VAL A 123 8.30 5.05 9.01
CA VAL A 123 7.88 5.66 7.74
C VAL A 123 8.53 7.03 7.54
N CYS A 124 8.57 7.87 8.57
CA CYS A 124 9.21 9.20 8.49
C CYS A 124 10.73 9.10 8.26
N GLN A 125 11.39 8.17 8.94
CA GLN A 125 12.84 7.98 8.80
C GLN A 125 13.21 7.50 7.41
N LEU A 126 12.50 6.50 6.88
CA LEU A 126 12.74 6.04 5.52
C LEU A 126 12.40 7.11 4.49
N ALA A 127 11.29 7.83 4.64
CA ALA A 127 10.93 8.95 3.78
C ALA A 127 12.03 10.03 3.75
N GLY A 128 12.63 10.33 4.91
CA GLY A 128 13.79 11.20 5.02
C GLY A 128 15.04 10.65 4.32
N ALA A 129 15.28 9.35 4.41
CA ALA A 129 16.37 8.68 3.69
C ALA A 129 16.18 8.76 2.17
N LEU A 130 14.97 8.50 1.66
CA LEU A 130 14.63 8.63 0.25
C LEU A 130 14.85 10.07 -0.26
N ARG A 131 14.39 11.09 0.50
CA ARG A 131 14.63 12.50 0.15
C ARG A 131 16.12 12.85 0.12
N ALA A 132 16.89 12.36 1.08
CA ALA A 132 18.34 12.58 1.13
C ALA A 132 19.08 11.93 -0.04
N ARG A 133 18.50 10.87 -0.63
CA ARG A 133 18.97 10.21 -1.86
C ARG A 133 18.40 10.83 -3.15
N GLY A 134 17.73 11.98 -3.04
CA GLY A 134 17.29 12.75 -4.19
C GLY A 134 15.95 12.33 -4.79
N ILE A 135 15.19 11.46 -4.12
CA ILE A 135 13.80 11.14 -4.51
C ILE A 135 12.90 12.35 -4.24
N ARG A 136 12.05 12.68 -5.21
CA ARG A 136 11.11 13.80 -5.19
C ARG A 136 9.70 13.31 -5.55
N LYS A 137 8.71 14.20 -5.39
CA LYS A 137 7.34 13.97 -5.84
C LYS A 137 7.34 13.63 -7.33
N GLY A 138 6.66 12.54 -7.71
CA GLY A 138 6.60 12.03 -9.09
C GLY A 138 7.72 11.07 -9.49
N ASP A 139 8.79 10.93 -8.69
CA ASP A 139 9.81 9.90 -8.93
C ASP A 139 9.26 8.50 -8.61
N THR A 140 9.76 7.50 -9.33
CA THR A 140 9.40 6.08 -9.13
C THR A 140 10.48 5.35 -8.31
N VAL A 141 10.01 4.55 -7.34
CA VAL A 141 10.84 3.74 -6.46
C VAL A 141 10.39 2.28 -6.56
N ALA A 142 11.28 1.38 -6.97
CA ALA A 142 10.99 -0.04 -7.01
C ALA A 142 11.12 -0.66 -5.62
N ILE A 143 10.18 -1.53 -5.25
CA ILE A 143 10.19 -2.26 -3.98
C ILE A 143 10.22 -3.76 -4.28
N TYR A 144 11.32 -4.43 -3.95
CA TYR A 144 11.53 -5.86 -4.12
C TYR A 144 11.81 -6.51 -2.76
N MET A 145 10.78 -6.57 -1.93
CA MET A 145 10.88 -6.96 -0.52
C MET A 145 10.08 -8.24 -0.24
N PRO A 146 10.55 -9.12 0.67
CA PRO A 146 9.72 -10.20 1.19
C PRO A 146 8.56 -9.65 2.04
N MET A 147 7.66 -10.52 2.49
CA MET A 147 6.57 -10.19 3.41
C MET A 147 7.10 -9.91 4.83
N ILE A 148 7.64 -8.72 5.03
CA ILE A 148 8.14 -8.19 6.30
C ILE A 148 7.59 -6.77 6.51
N PRO A 149 7.53 -6.26 7.75
CA PRO A 149 6.91 -4.95 8.02
C PRO A 149 7.57 -3.79 7.27
N GLU A 150 8.88 -3.87 7.02
CA GLU A 150 9.62 -2.88 6.25
C GLU A 150 9.10 -2.73 4.81
N ALA A 151 8.44 -3.75 4.26
CA ALA A 151 7.73 -3.60 2.99
C ALA A 151 6.62 -2.55 3.13
N ILE A 152 5.75 -2.66 4.14
CA ILE A 152 4.68 -1.67 4.38
C ILE A 152 5.25 -0.29 4.67
N VAL A 153 6.33 -0.21 5.46
CA VAL A 153 7.05 1.04 5.71
C VAL A 153 7.53 1.67 4.41
N ALA A 154 8.05 0.88 3.48
CA ALA A 154 8.53 1.35 2.18
C ALA A 154 7.41 1.96 1.31
N PHE A 155 6.21 1.38 1.32
CA PHE A 155 5.09 1.85 0.51
C PHE A 155 4.65 3.23 1.02
N LEU A 156 4.44 3.30 2.34
CA LEU A 156 3.98 4.50 3.03
C LEU A 156 5.04 5.61 3.00
N ALA A 157 6.33 5.28 3.04
CA ALA A 157 7.39 6.28 2.92
C ALA A 157 7.44 6.92 1.53
N CYS A 158 7.25 6.13 0.46
CA CYS A 158 7.14 6.66 -0.91
C CYS A 158 5.93 7.59 -1.01
N ALA A 159 4.76 7.11 -0.57
CA ALA A 159 3.54 7.89 -0.60
C ALA A 159 3.62 9.17 0.25
N ARG A 160 4.35 9.13 1.39
CA ARG A 160 4.57 10.30 2.25
C ARG A 160 5.26 11.45 1.53
N ILE A 161 6.18 11.15 0.61
CA ILE A 161 6.95 12.17 -0.12
C ILE A 161 6.44 12.40 -1.54
N GLY A 162 5.33 11.77 -1.90
CA GLY A 162 4.72 11.86 -3.23
C GLY A 162 5.45 11.08 -4.33
N ALA A 163 6.31 10.14 -3.95
CA ALA A 163 6.93 9.22 -4.89
C ALA A 163 6.00 8.04 -5.18
N LEU A 164 6.06 7.52 -6.41
CA LEU A 164 5.32 6.35 -6.82
C LEU A 164 6.09 5.10 -6.40
N HIS A 165 5.50 4.26 -5.55
CA HIS A 165 6.08 2.94 -5.32
C HIS A 165 5.69 1.97 -6.45
N SER A 166 6.65 1.17 -6.91
CA SER A 166 6.45 0.10 -7.89
C SER A 166 6.87 -1.22 -7.27
N VAL A 167 5.91 -1.93 -6.69
CA VAL A 167 6.17 -3.16 -5.96
C VAL A 167 6.30 -4.32 -6.95
N VAL A 168 7.33 -5.15 -6.73
CA VAL A 168 7.60 -6.35 -7.50
C VAL A 168 7.67 -7.53 -6.54
N PHE A 169 6.85 -8.55 -6.81
CA PHE A 169 6.78 -9.76 -5.99
C PHE A 169 8.17 -10.41 -5.82
N ALA A 170 8.58 -10.66 -4.57
CA ALA A 170 9.92 -11.17 -4.22
C ALA A 170 10.25 -12.57 -4.75
N GLY A 171 9.28 -13.26 -5.36
CA GLY A 171 9.51 -14.54 -6.04
C GLY A 171 9.83 -14.41 -7.54
N PHE A 172 9.90 -13.21 -8.10
CA PHE A 172 10.21 -13.00 -9.52
C PHE A 172 11.71 -13.14 -9.84
N SER A 173 12.01 -13.40 -11.12
CA SER A 173 13.40 -13.50 -11.59
C SER A 173 14.04 -12.12 -11.74
N ALA A 174 15.36 -12.11 -11.94
CA ALA A 174 16.12 -10.88 -12.19
C ALA A 174 15.63 -10.17 -13.47
N GLU A 175 15.27 -10.92 -14.53
CA GLU A 175 14.72 -10.37 -15.76
C GLU A 175 13.35 -9.72 -15.52
N ALA A 176 12.48 -10.39 -14.78
CA ALA A 176 11.15 -9.86 -14.47
C ALA A 176 11.21 -8.60 -13.60
N LEU A 177 12.18 -8.51 -12.68
CA LEU A 177 12.46 -7.31 -11.91
C LEU A 177 13.03 -6.20 -12.81
N ARG A 178 14.04 -6.51 -13.61
CA ARG A 178 14.70 -5.58 -14.55
C ARG A 178 13.68 -4.89 -15.44
N ASP A 179 12.81 -5.66 -16.11
CA ASP A 179 11.88 -5.13 -17.10
C ASP A 179 10.93 -4.09 -16.47
N ARG A 180 10.49 -4.33 -15.24
CA ARG A 180 9.61 -3.41 -14.48
C ARG A 180 10.36 -2.17 -14.00
N VAL A 181 11.58 -2.36 -13.49
CA VAL A 181 12.45 -1.25 -13.06
C VAL A 181 12.74 -0.30 -14.21
N GLN A 182 13.02 -0.83 -15.40
CA GLN A 182 13.30 -0.03 -16.59
C GLN A 182 12.05 0.67 -17.13
N ASP A 183 10.92 -0.03 -17.23
CA ASP A 183 9.68 0.55 -17.74
C ASP A 183 9.18 1.71 -16.85
N ALA A 184 9.26 1.54 -15.53
CA ALA A 184 8.93 2.60 -14.58
C ALA A 184 10.01 3.69 -14.46
N ALA A 185 11.17 3.54 -15.12
CA ALA A 185 12.35 4.39 -14.97
C ALA A 185 12.76 4.62 -13.50
N CYS A 186 12.64 3.58 -12.67
CA CYS A 186 12.90 3.68 -11.23
C CYS A 186 14.31 4.19 -10.96
N ARG A 187 14.41 5.17 -10.05
CA ARG A 187 15.69 5.79 -9.64
C ARG A 187 16.33 5.09 -8.44
N LEU A 188 15.52 4.41 -7.64
CA LEU A 188 15.93 3.72 -6.43
C LEU A 188 15.23 2.37 -6.31
N VAL A 189 15.94 1.37 -5.80
CA VAL A 189 15.38 0.06 -5.43
C VAL A 189 15.49 -0.14 -3.92
N ILE A 190 14.41 -0.58 -3.30
CA ILE A 190 14.36 -1.05 -1.91
C ILE A 190 14.27 -2.58 -1.93
N THR A 191 15.16 -3.26 -1.21
CA THR A 191 15.21 -4.74 -1.13
C THR A 191 15.67 -5.20 0.25
N ALA A 192 15.60 -6.51 0.52
CA ALA A 192 16.27 -7.14 1.65
C ALA A 192 17.57 -7.85 1.23
N ASP A 193 18.43 -8.17 2.18
CA ASP A 193 19.55 -9.11 2.03
C ASP A 193 19.05 -10.47 1.50
N GLN A 194 18.11 -11.08 2.21
CA GLN A 194 17.40 -12.29 1.84
C GLN A 194 15.96 -12.27 2.40
N GLY A 195 15.07 -13.05 1.79
CA GLY A 195 13.76 -13.38 2.34
C GLY A 195 13.71 -14.78 2.96
N LYS A 196 12.74 -15.01 3.85
CA LYS A 196 12.38 -16.33 4.37
C LYS A 196 10.89 -16.60 4.10
N ARG A 197 10.58 -17.78 3.57
CA ARG A 197 9.19 -18.22 3.32
C ARG A 197 9.09 -19.74 3.28
N GLY A 198 8.26 -20.32 4.14
CA GLY A 198 8.10 -21.76 4.30
C GLY A 198 9.42 -22.47 4.61
N GLY A 199 10.27 -21.86 5.44
CA GLY A 199 11.61 -22.34 5.78
C GLY A 199 12.65 -22.19 4.67
N LYS A 200 12.28 -21.69 3.49
CA LYS A 200 13.19 -21.50 2.34
C LYS A 200 13.74 -20.09 2.30
N THR A 201 15.00 -19.98 1.88
CA THR A 201 15.67 -18.70 1.64
C THR A 201 15.40 -18.20 0.23
N ILE A 202 15.12 -16.91 0.09
CA ILE A 202 15.01 -16.18 -1.18
C ILE A 202 16.19 -15.20 -1.25
N GLU A 203 17.07 -15.35 -2.24
CA GLU A 203 18.29 -14.52 -2.37
C GLU A 203 17.96 -13.14 -3.01
N THR A 204 17.15 -12.32 -2.36
CA THR A 204 16.64 -11.05 -2.89
C THR A 204 17.74 -10.11 -3.37
N LYS A 205 18.79 -9.89 -2.57
CA LYS A 205 19.89 -8.98 -2.94
C LYS A 205 20.65 -9.45 -4.18
N LYS A 206 20.85 -10.76 -4.32
CA LYS A 206 21.51 -11.35 -5.50
C LYS A 206 20.68 -11.14 -6.76
N ILE A 207 19.36 -11.37 -6.69
CA ILE A 207 18.43 -11.14 -7.80
C ILE A 207 18.44 -9.67 -8.21
N VAL A 208 18.45 -8.75 -7.23
CA VAL A 208 18.56 -7.31 -7.48
C VAL A 208 19.88 -6.98 -8.18
N ASP A 209 21.01 -7.50 -7.72
CA ASP A 209 22.30 -7.26 -8.36
C ASP A 209 22.34 -7.74 -9.81
N ASP A 210 21.77 -8.91 -10.09
CA ASP A 210 21.67 -9.46 -11.43
C ASP A 210 20.77 -8.60 -12.34
N ALA A 211 19.62 -8.13 -11.83
CA ALA A 211 18.71 -7.25 -12.56
C ALA A 211 19.38 -5.90 -12.91
N LEU A 212 20.05 -5.30 -11.92
CA LEU A 212 20.63 -3.96 -12.02
C LEU A 212 21.87 -3.86 -12.91
N LYS A 213 22.40 -4.97 -13.42
CA LYS A 213 23.45 -4.95 -14.47
C LYS A 213 23.02 -4.18 -15.73
N THR A 214 21.71 -4.05 -15.95
CA THR A 214 21.14 -3.44 -17.16
C THR A 214 20.10 -2.35 -16.84
N CYS A 215 20.03 -1.85 -15.60
CA CYS A 215 19.12 -0.77 -15.20
C CYS A 215 19.90 0.52 -14.91
N PRO A 216 20.24 1.34 -15.92
CA PRO A 216 21.10 2.51 -15.75
C PRO A 216 20.45 3.65 -14.96
N SER A 217 19.12 3.68 -14.83
CA SER A 217 18.39 4.69 -14.07
C SER A 217 18.55 4.55 -12.55
N VAL A 218 18.94 3.37 -12.06
CA VAL A 218 19.01 3.09 -10.63
C VAL A 218 20.34 3.56 -10.06
N GLU A 219 20.29 4.66 -9.33
CA GLU A 219 21.44 5.32 -8.70
C GLU A 219 21.69 4.81 -7.27
N THR A 220 20.65 4.28 -6.61
CA THR A 220 20.71 3.88 -5.20
C THR A 220 19.91 2.61 -4.95
N VAL A 221 20.42 1.76 -4.06
CA VAL A 221 19.73 0.60 -3.51
C VAL A 221 19.74 0.70 -1.98
N ILE A 222 18.58 0.63 -1.35
CA ILE A 222 18.44 0.52 0.11
C ILE A 222 18.16 -0.95 0.45
N VAL A 223 18.99 -1.52 1.33
CA VAL A 223 18.95 -2.95 1.68
C VAL A 223 18.56 -3.13 3.14
N CYS A 224 17.47 -3.83 3.41
CA CYS A 224 17.05 -4.26 4.75
C CYS A 224 17.81 -5.51 5.18
N GLN A 225 18.25 -5.56 6.44
CA GLN A 225 18.89 -6.74 7.02
C GLN A 225 17.82 -7.64 7.65
N ARG A 226 17.28 -8.60 6.90
CA ARG A 226 16.26 -9.54 7.40
C ARG A 226 16.87 -10.83 7.95
N THR A 227 17.93 -11.36 7.33
CA THR A 227 18.57 -12.60 7.79
C THR A 227 19.95 -12.37 8.41
N GLY A 228 20.57 -11.22 8.13
CA GLY A 228 21.95 -10.94 8.54
C GLY A 228 22.97 -11.76 7.76
N ALA A 229 22.57 -12.34 6.62
CA ALA A 229 23.49 -13.06 5.76
C ALA A 229 24.52 -12.11 5.13
N ASP A 230 25.73 -12.63 4.91
CA ASP A 230 26.75 -11.91 4.17
C ASP A 230 26.36 -11.85 2.68
N VAL A 231 25.99 -10.66 2.21
CA VAL A 231 25.55 -10.40 0.84
C VAL A 231 26.42 -9.32 0.19
N PRO A 232 26.69 -9.40 -1.12
CA PRO A 232 27.46 -8.37 -1.82
C PRO A 232 26.79 -7.00 -1.71
N MET A 233 27.56 -5.97 -1.34
CA MET A 233 27.13 -4.58 -1.29
C MET A 233 28.05 -3.73 -2.17
N LYS A 234 27.50 -3.11 -3.22
CA LYS A 234 28.25 -2.28 -4.17
C LYS A 234 28.46 -0.87 -3.60
N GLU A 235 29.71 -0.51 -3.35
CA GLU A 235 30.08 0.83 -2.88
C GLU A 235 29.53 1.94 -3.79
N GLY A 236 29.01 3.00 -3.16
CA GLY A 236 28.41 4.14 -3.86
C GLY A 236 26.97 3.92 -4.34
N ARG A 237 26.49 2.67 -4.43
CA ARG A 237 25.11 2.35 -4.86
C ARG A 237 24.28 1.77 -3.72
N ASP A 238 24.83 0.83 -2.95
CA ASP A 238 24.07 0.04 -1.97
C ASP A 238 24.29 0.58 -0.55
N PHE A 239 23.20 0.76 0.20
CA PHE A 239 23.22 1.29 1.56
C PHE A 239 22.30 0.49 2.47
N TRP A 240 22.73 0.24 3.71
CA TRP A 240 21.90 -0.44 4.70
C TRP A 240 20.77 0.45 5.18
N TRP A 241 19.57 -0.13 5.28
CA TRP A 241 18.35 0.53 5.72
C TRP A 241 18.53 1.21 7.08
N ASN A 242 19.05 0.49 8.08
CA ASN A 242 19.22 0.99 9.44
C ASN A 242 20.23 2.15 9.50
N ASP A 243 21.32 2.07 8.74
CA ASP A 243 22.32 3.14 8.66
C ASP A 243 21.73 4.40 8.03
N GLU A 244 20.89 4.25 7.00
CA GLU A 244 20.28 5.41 6.33
C GLU A 244 19.14 6.02 7.15
N CYS A 245 18.33 5.21 7.82
CA CYS A 245 17.18 5.66 8.62
C CYS A 245 17.59 6.27 9.97
N SER A 246 18.61 5.74 10.63
CA SER A 246 19.10 6.24 11.93
C SER A 246 19.63 7.69 11.86
N LYS A 247 20.01 8.14 10.66
CA LYS A 247 20.47 9.51 10.37
C LYS A 247 19.32 10.51 10.17
N ARG A 248 18.05 10.09 10.31
CA ARG A 248 16.87 10.87 9.94
C ARG A 248 16.00 11.17 11.15
N MET A 249 15.25 12.26 11.04
CA MET A 249 14.29 12.66 12.05
C MET A 249 13.16 11.62 12.16
N SER A 250 12.62 11.47 13.37
CA SER A 250 11.49 10.59 13.66
C SER A 250 10.15 11.12 13.13
N TYR A 251 10.10 12.36 12.66
CA TYR A 251 8.94 12.96 12.00
C TYR A 251 9.35 13.75 10.76
N LEU A 252 8.59 13.60 9.69
CA LEU A 252 8.73 14.34 8.43
C LEU A 252 7.35 14.79 8.00
N THR A 253 7.13 16.06 7.66
CA THR A 253 5.81 16.53 7.19
C THR A 253 5.41 15.81 5.89
N PRO A 254 4.18 15.25 5.78
CA PRO A 254 3.70 14.60 4.56
C PRO A 254 3.53 15.61 3.43
N GLU A 255 3.90 15.22 2.21
CA GLU A 255 3.75 16.04 1.00
C GLU A 255 2.26 16.14 0.62
N PRO A 256 1.71 17.35 0.41
CA PRO A 256 0.37 17.50 -0.15
C PRO A 256 0.29 16.94 -1.58
N MET A 257 -0.56 15.94 -1.78
CA MET A 257 -0.83 15.31 -3.07
C MET A 257 -2.18 15.74 -3.57
N ASN A 258 -2.30 16.08 -4.85
CA ASN A 258 -3.61 16.23 -5.48
C ASN A 258 -4.30 14.86 -5.53
N SER A 259 -5.63 14.84 -5.54
CA SER A 259 -6.42 13.61 -5.64
C SER A 259 -5.97 12.70 -6.79
N GLU A 260 -5.65 13.30 -7.94
CA GLU A 260 -5.24 12.62 -9.17
C GLU A 260 -3.73 12.43 -9.32
N ASP A 261 -2.93 12.83 -8.33
CA ASP A 261 -1.50 12.49 -8.38
C ASP A 261 -1.34 10.97 -8.26
N PRO A 262 -0.46 10.34 -9.07
CA PRO A 262 -0.21 8.90 -9.01
C PRO A 262 0.30 8.45 -7.63
N LEU A 263 -0.29 7.39 -7.10
CA LEU A 263 0.12 6.79 -5.82
C LEU A 263 1.15 5.67 -6.03
N PHE A 264 0.86 4.76 -6.96
CA PHE A 264 1.73 3.61 -7.22
C PHE A 264 1.57 3.07 -8.64
N LEU A 265 2.55 2.26 -9.03
CA LEU A 265 2.50 1.40 -10.21
C LEU A 265 2.48 -0.06 -9.74
N LEU A 266 1.60 -0.88 -10.34
CA LEU A 266 1.58 -2.31 -10.11
C LEU A 266 1.55 -3.05 -11.43
N TYR A 267 2.61 -3.81 -11.69
CA TYR A 267 2.80 -4.49 -12.96
C TYR A 267 2.03 -5.80 -13.04
N THR A 268 1.23 -5.95 -14.10
CA THR A 268 0.46 -7.16 -14.39
C THR A 268 1.00 -7.87 -15.64
N SER A 269 0.74 -9.18 -15.75
CA SER A 269 1.02 -9.94 -16.95
C SER A 269 0.08 -9.49 -18.07
N GLY A 270 0.57 -8.67 -19.00
CA GLY A 270 -0.19 -8.34 -20.21
C GLY A 270 -0.28 -9.53 -21.17
N SER A 271 -1.33 -9.59 -21.99
CA SER A 271 -1.48 -10.60 -23.05
C SER A 271 -0.41 -10.53 -24.14
N THR A 272 0.33 -9.41 -24.22
CA THR A 272 1.32 -9.11 -25.25
C THR A 272 2.78 -9.38 -24.83
N GLY A 273 3.00 -10.01 -23.67
CA GLY A 273 4.32 -10.43 -23.20
C GLY A 273 5.12 -9.38 -22.42
N THR A 274 4.92 -8.09 -22.69
CA THR A 274 5.54 -7.00 -21.90
C THR A 274 4.69 -6.67 -20.66
N PRO A 275 5.29 -6.56 -19.45
CA PRO A 275 4.56 -6.14 -18.25
C PRO A 275 3.90 -4.77 -18.43
N LYS A 276 2.65 -4.62 -18.00
CA LYS A 276 1.93 -3.33 -18.03
C LYS A 276 1.84 -2.77 -16.62
N GLY A 277 2.41 -1.58 -16.40
CA GLY A 277 2.32 -0.86 -15.14
C GLY A 277 0.94 -0.23 -14.97
N VAL A 278 0.06 -0.88 -14.19
CA VAL A 278 -1.24 -0.30 -13.84
C VAL A 278 -0.99 0.81 -12.83
N MET A 279 -1.45 2.02 -13.14
CA MET A 279 -1.31 3.18 -12.28
C MET A 279 -2.63 3.46 -11.56
N HIS A 280 -2.55 3.72 -10.25
CA HIS A 280 -3.69 4.18 -9.46
C HIS A 280 -3.41 5.59 -8.92
N THR A 281 -4.42 6.45 -8.96
CA THR A 281 -4.38 7.79 -8.37
C THR A 281 -4.66 7.73 -6.86
N THR A 282 -4.32 8.80 -6.15
CA THR A 282 -4.28 8.79 -4.68
C THR A 282 -5.67 8.72 -4.03
N ALA A 283 -6.55 9.68 -4.29
CA ALA A 283 -7.79 9.80 -3.52
C ALA A 283 -8.81 8.71 -3.84
N GLY A 284 -9.08 8.49 -5.14
CA GLY A 284 -10.06 7.50 -5.59
C GLY A 284 -9.71 6.09 -5.12
N TYR A 285 -8.42 5.71 -5.22
CA TYR A 285 -7.94 4.41 -4.75
C TYR A 285 -8.11 4.25 -3.24
N LEU A 286 -7.65 5.22 -2.45
CA LEU A 286 -7.76 5.17 -0.98
C LEU A 286 -9.22 5.11 -0.52
N LEU A 287 -10.11 5.87 -1.15
CA LEU A 287 -11.54 5.83 -0.84
C LEU A 287 -12.11 4.45 -1.14
N GLY A 288 -11.80 3.89 -2.32
CA GLY A 288 -12.23 2.56 -2.72
C GLY A 288 -11.81 1.50 -1.71
N ALA A 289 -10.52 1.48 -1.33
CA ALA A 289 -9.99 0.54 -0.35
C ALA A 289 -10.64 0.72 1.04
N ALA A 290 -10.74 1.95 1.55
CA ALA A 290 -11.37 2.22 2.84
C ALA A 290 -12.86 1.83 2.86
N ALA A 291 -13.59 2.12 1.79
CA ALA A 291 -15.00 1.78 1.67
C ALA A 291 -15.23 0.27 1.59
N THR A 292 -14.42 -0.47 0.81
CA THR A 292 -14.58 -1.92 0.70
C THR A 292 -14.16 -2.63 1.99
N VAL A 293 -13.09 -2.19 2.66
CA VAL A 293 -12.74 -2.69 4.01
C VAL A 293 -13.90 -2.48 4.98
N LYS A 294 -14.49 -1.29 5.00
CA LYS A 294 -15.62 -0.99 5.88
C LYS A 294 -16.87 -1.81 5.57
N TYR A 295 -17.32 -1.84 4.31
CA TYR A 295 -18.64 -2.36 3.97
C TYR A 295 -18.66 -3.81 3.49
N VAL A 296 -17.59 -4.31 2.88
CA VAL A 296 -17.51 -5.71 2.39
C VAL A 296 -17.05 -6.64 3.51
N PHE A 297 -16.03 -6.21 4.27
CA PHE A 297 -15.50 -6.99 5.39
C PHE A 297 -16.13 -6.63 6.73
N ASP A 298 -17.07 -5.67 6.75
CA ASP A 298 -17.76 -5.17 7.94
C ASP A 298 -16.78 -4.76 9.05
N TYR A 299 -15.68 -4.09 8.68
CA TYR A 299 -14.60 -3.75 9.60
C TYR A 299 -15.02 -2.66 10.59
N HIS A 300 -14.89 -2.94 11.88
CA HIS A 300 -15.20 -2.05 12.99
C HIS A 300 -13.95 -1.61 13.76
N PRO A 301 -14.00 -0.44 14.43
CA PRO A 301 -12.92 -0.03 15.32
C PRO A 301 -12.68 -1.08 16.42
N GLY A 302 -11.46 -1.64 16.43
CA GLY A 302 -11.07 -2.70 17.38
C GLY A 302 -10.90 -4.06 16.72
N ASP A 303 -11.41 -4.24 15.50
CA ASP A 303 -11.20 -5.47 14.74
C ASP A 303 -9.72 -5.63 14.35
N ILE A 304 -9.29 -6.90 14.35
CA ILE A 304 -8.02 -7.34 13.82
C ILE A 304 -8.28 -7.93 12.43
N PHE A 305 -7.76 -7.26 11.40
CA PHE A 305 -7.92 -7.69 10.02
C PHE A 305 -6.74 -8.55 9.58
N ALA A 306 -7.02 -9.72 9.01
CA ALA A 306 -6.00 -10.70 8.65
C ALA A 306 -6.06 -11.09 7.17
N CYS A 307 -5.43 -10.28 6.31
CA CYS A 307 -5.23 -10.63 4.91
C CYS A 307 -3.90 -11.38 4.73
N MET A 308 -3.98 -12.66 4.37
CA MET A 308 -2.81 -13.52 4.19
C MET A 308 -2.19 -13.41 2.78
N ALA A 309 -2.51 -12.34 2.05
CA ALA A 309 -1.99 -12.10 0.72
C ALA A 309 -0.54 -11.61 0.77
N ASP A 310 0.07 -11.49 -0.41
CA ASP A 310 1.39 -10.90 -0.56
C ASP A 310 1.27 -9.47 -1.10
N VAL A 311 2.07 -8.55 -0.58
CA VAL A 311 2.07 -7.13 -0.99
C VAL A 311 2.53 -6.95 -2.44
N GLY A 312 3.16 -7.95 -3.07
CA GLY A 312 3.43 -7.95 -4.50
C GLY A 312 2.19 -8.01 -5.40
N TRP A 313 1.00 -8.18 -4.83
CA TRP A 313 -0.29 -8.23 -5.55
C TRP A 313 -1.24 -7.13 -5.10
N ILE A 314 -2.27 -6.86 -5.92
CA ILE A 314 -3.25 -5.81 -5.64
C ILE A 314 -4.03 -6.06 -4.35
N THR A 315 -4.25 -7.34 -3.99
CA THR A 315 -4.88 -7.71 -2.72
C THR A 315 -4.07 -7.21 -1.53
N GLY A 316 -2.75 -7.37 -1.57
CA GLY A 316 -1.88 -6.89 -0.50
C GLY A 316 -1.73 -5.36 -0.49
N HIS A 317 -1.84 -4.68 -1.65
CA HIS A 317 -1.85 -3.21 -1.67
C HIS A 317 -3.11 -2.62 -1.04
N SER A 318 -4.26 -3.24 -1.28
CA SER A 318 -5.56 -2.69 -0.86
C SER A 318 -5.99 -3.11 0.53
N TYR A 319 -5.49 -4.27 1.02
CA TYR A 319 -6.05 -4.95 2.19
C TYR A 319 -4.99 -5.38 3.23
N ILE A 320 -3.76 -4.85 3.16
CA ILE A 320 -2.71 -4.97 4.20
C ILE A 320 -2.20 -3.57 4.51
#